data_AF-A0A2V3ZUJ6-F1
#
_entry.id   AF-A0A2V3ZUJ6-F1
#
_cell.length_a   1.000
_cell.length_b   1.000
_cell.length_c   1.000
_cell.angle_alpha   90.00
_cell.angle_beta   90.00
_cell.angle_gamma   90.00
#
_symmetry.space_group_name_H-M   'P 1'
#
loop_
_entity.id
_entity.type
_entity.pdbx_description
1 polymer ?
#
loop_
_entity_poly.entity_id
_entity_poly.type
_entity_poly.pdbx_seq_one_letter_code
_entity_poly.pdbx_strand_id
1 'polypeptide(L)'
;MKLKNCTYSQWKQNHEETHKDKIFRALYPYTIFQQILFDEKLVGQVQKFEFQFSYYEAILNKIELQENGRYRTTLSIKTQHLTNSTKWKKRAWNEKFQIVYEKDYKFITAFTKNEDTSKDYLKRFFKGKFSKITANKSLPISDLLLKALSLQIAENILGVGDFDKRYDFLSPGIRSLKIPKSFNKGAKKVPCIYPLFSQGRETWVFCSFDEERAHRLAYFNCNQCKNLYVIYCNPTYTRHFRCKHENVHVLSLFEFSYFNTKKLSNEYSEQIRFLQNHLNAIEEYPIEDLLDKIKNPAQKDYEIFKSELMEALGIMKLFPTTSNELFLFLSAMNLLNAWINRSRKSNSSEKLFRNMYFFKTYLSDTVTRILESKSLMGSSIFIQDDLVMININEFTFSFHNLPSNNIIAEFINSEQNIEIEWTGKRLQPISPLVFRLAKQRIKAST
;
A
#
# COMPACT_ATOMS: atom_id res chain seq x y z
N MET A 1 -7.79 -21.67 31.68
CA MET A 1 -6.90 -20.48 31.76
C MET A 1 -6.76 -19.81 30.39
N LYS A 2 -6.23 -18.58 30.31
CA LYS A 2 -5.87 -17.94 29.02
C LYS A 2 -4.50 -18.41 28.54
N LEU A 3 -4.29 -18.46 27.22
CA LEU A 3 -2.98 -18.80 26.65
C LEU A 3 -1.96 -17.68 26.87
N LYS A 4 -0.75 -18.05 27.28
CA LYS A 4 0.40 -17.15 27.37
C LYS A 4 1.03 -16.98 25.99
N ASN A 5 1.45 -15.75 25.68
CA ASN A 5 2.11 -15.39 24.42
C ASN A 5 1.36 -15.85 23.16
N CYS A 6 0.02 -15.81 23.16
CA CYS A 6 -0.77 -16.17 21.99
C CYS A 6 -0.72 -15.04 20.94
N THR A 7 0.43 -14.87 20.31
CA THR A 7 0.72 -13.82 19.34
C THR A 7 1.30 -14.42 18.06
N TYR A 8 1.20 -13.67 16.96
CA TYR A 8 1.91 -14.03 15.73
C TYR A 8 3.44 -14.01 15.90
N SER A 9 3.97 -13.11 16.72
CA SER A 9 5.41 -13.06 17.06
C SER A 9 5.88 -14.37 17.69
N GLN A 10 5.12 -14.91 18.65
CA GLN A 10 5.42 -16.23 19.24
C GLN A 10 5.26 -17.35 18.21
N TRP A 11 4.25 -17.28 17.33
CA TRP A 11 4.09 -18.25 16.24
C TRP A 11 5.35 -18.31 15.37
N LYS A 12 5.90 -17.15 14.96
CA LYS A 12 7.14 -17.09 14.18
C LYS A 12 8.34 -17.66 14.92
N GLN A 13 8.48 -17.42 16.22
CA GLN A 13 9.58 -17.99 17.01
C GLN A 13 9.54 -19.53 17.05
N ASN A 14 8.35 -20.11 16.91
CA ASN A 14 8.15 -21.56 16.98
C ASN A 14 8.28 -22.26 15.62
N HIS A 15 8.44 -21.53 14.51
CA HIS A 15 8.46 -22.09 13.15
C HIS A 15 9.59 -21.45 12.33
N GLU A 16 10.02 -22.15 11.28
CA GLU A 16 11.00 -21.60 10.36
C GLU A 16 10.48 -20.37 9.62
N GLU A 17 11.38 -19.46 9.27
CA GLU A 17 11.02 -18.21 8.58
C GLU A 17 10.38 -18.47 7.21
N THR A 18 10.78 -19.55 6.54
CA THR A 18 10.29 -19.99 5.22
C THR A 18 8.97 -20.76 5.30
N HIS A 19 8.35 -20.86 6.48
CA HIS A 19 7.13 -21.64 6.67
C HIS A 19 6.00 -21.11 5.77
N LYS A 20 5.52 -21.98 4.87
CA LYS A 20 4.52 -21.65 3.83
C LYS A 20 3.25 -20.96 4.32
N ASP A 21 2.87 -21.19 5.58
CA ASP A 21 1.66 -20.61 6.17
C ASP A 21 1.85 -19.22 6.81
N LYS A 22 3.08 -18.68 6.87
CA LYS A 22 3.42 -17.41 7.53
C LYS A 22 2.42 -16.30 7.18
N ILE A 23 2.19 -16.11 5.88
CA ILE A 23 1.28 -15.10 5.31
C ILE A 23 -0.17 -15.27 5.79
N PHE A 24 -0.64 -16.50 5.98
CA PHE A 24 -2.01 -16.76 6.44
C PHE A 24 -2.16 -16.52 7.93
N ARG A 25 -1.12 -16.90 8.69
CA ARG A 25 -1.09 -16.86 10.15
C ARG A 25 -1.09 -15.42 10.63
N ALA A 26 -0.37 -14.54 9.93
CA ALA A 26 -0.37 -13.09 10.17
C ALA A 26 -1.75 -12.47 10.37
N LEU A 27 -2.79 -13.01 9.72
CA LEU A 27 -4.14 -12.43 9.68
C LEU A 27 -5.14 -13.14 10.58
N TYR A 28 -4.68 -14.08 11.40
CA TYR A 28 -5.54 -14.76 12.36
C TYR A 28 -5.91 -13.82 13.51
N PRO A 29 -7.10 -14.01 14.12
CA PRO A 29 -7.59 -13.11 15.16
C PRO A 29 -6.92 -13.43 16.51
N TYR A 30 -5.59 -13.28 16.62
CA TYR A 30 -4.82 -13.56 17.84
C TYR A 30 -5.34 -12.79 19.04
N THR A 31 -5.77 -11.54 18.84
CA THR A 31 -6.39 -10.72 19.89
C THR A 31 -7.68 -11.34 20.43
N ILE A 32 -8.39 -12.14 19.63
CA ILE A 32 -9.54 -12.94 20.09
C ILE A 32 -9.06 -14.21 20.78
N PHE A 33 -8.08 -14.94 20.21
CA PHE A 33 -7.53 -16.15 20.82
C PHE A 33 -7.01 -15.92 22.24
N GLN A 34 -6.34 -14.78 22.48
CA GLN A 34 -5.83 -14.37 23.79
C GLN A 34 -6.92 -14.19 24.85
N GLN A 35 -8.17 -13.93 24.45
CA GLN A 35 -9.27 -13.69 25.36
C GLN A 35 -10.00 -14.97 25.77
N ILE A 36 -9.85 -16.04 24.99
CA ILE A 36 -10.51 -17.33 25.22
C ILE A 36 -9.93 -18.01 26.48
N LEU A 37 -10.83 -18.49 27.33
CA LEU A 37 -10.52 -19.35 28.46
C LEU A 37 -10.50 -20.80 28.00
N PHE A 38 -9.33 -21.43 28.00
CA PHE A 38 -9.11 -22.84 27.71
C PHE A 38 -9.29 -23.64 28.99
N ASP A 39 -10.51 -24.12 29.21
CA ASP A 39 -10.93 -24.91 30.38
C ASP A 39 -11.91 -25.98 29.89
N GLU A 40 -11.71 -27.24 30.31
CA GLU A 40 -12.57 -28.37 29.95
C GLU A 40 -14.02 -28.15 30.39
N LYS A 41 -14.25 -27.44 31.49
CA LYS A 41 -15.60 -27.11 31.97
C LYS A 41 -16.36 -26.17 31.03
N LEU A 42 -15.63 -25.42 30.19
CA LEU A 42 -16.19 -24.47 29.22
C LEU A 42 -16.36 -25.09 27.82
N VAL A 43 -16.09 -26.39 27.65
CA VAL A 43 -16.36 -27.11 26.40
C VAL A 43 -17.86 -27.09 26.10
N GLY A 44 -18.21 -26.76 24.85
CA GLY A 44 -19.59 -26.57 24.40
C GLY A 44 -20.21 -25.22 24.79
N GLN A 45 -19.57 -24.42 25.65
CA GLN A 45 -20.10 -23.14 26.09
C GLN A 45 -19.65 -21.98 25.18
N VAL A 46 -20.53 -20.99 25.00
CA VAL A 46 -20.26 -19.79 24.20
C VAL A 46 -19.51 -18.76 25.05
N GLN A 47 -18.31 -18.39 24.61
CA GLN A 47 -17.56 -17.26 25.15
C GLN A 47 -17.69 -16.06 24.21
N LYS A 48 -18.13 -14.92 24.73
CA LYS A 48 -18.42 -13.71 23.92
C LYS A 48 -17.37 -12.62 24.14
N PHE A 49 -16.93 -12.00 23.06
CA PHE A 49 -15.94 -10.92 23.07
C PHE A 49 -16.36 -9.77 22.16
N GLU A 50 -16.03 -8.55 22.54
CA GLU A 50 -16.17 -7.39 21.66
C GLU A 50 -14.78 -6.94 21.18
N PHE A 51 -14.64 -6.77 19.87
CA PHE A 51 -13.40 -6.28 19.27
C PHE A 51 -13.68 -5.47 18.00
N GLN A 52 -13.14 -4.25 17.95
CA GLN A 52 -13.25 -3.32 16.83
C GLN A 52 -14.65 -3.25 16.17
N PHE A 53 -15.68 -3.00 16.99
CA PHE A 53 -17.09 -2.91 16.58
C PHE A 53 -17.64 -4.20 15.94
N SER A 54 -17.22 -5.35 16.47
CA SER A 54 -17.74 -6.68 16.12
C SER A 54 -17.83 -7.53 17.39
N TYR A 55 -18.87 -8.35 17.49
CA TYR A 55 -18.96 -9.43 18.47
C TYR A 55 -18.34 -10.70 17.90
N TYR A 56 -17.59 -11.39 18.74
CA TYR A 56 -17.01 -12.69 18.47
C TYR A 56 -17.59 -13.68 19.45
N GLU A 57 -18.00 -14.83 18.94
CA GLU A 57 -18.41 -15.98 19.73
C GLU A 57 -17.37 -17.07 19.51
N ALA A 58 -16.73 -17.52 20.59
CA ALA A 58 -15.85 -18.68 20.56
C ALA A 58 -16.48 -19.83 21.34
N ILE A 59 -16.46 -21.03 20.77
CA ILE A 59 -16.93 -22.26 21.40
C ILE A 59 -15.78 -23.24 21.40
N LEU A 60 -15.37 -23.72 22.57
CA LEU A 60 -14.42 -24.83 22.66
C LEU A 60 -15.16 -26.12 22.32
N ASN A 61 -14.79 -26.77 21.23
CA ASN A 61 -15.42 -28.02 20.81
C ASN A 61 -14.79 -29.23 21.48
N LYS A 62 -13.46 -29.21 21.66
CA LYS A 62 -12.69 -30.32 22.24
C LYS A 62 -11.34 -29.83 22.74
N ILE A 63 -10.87 -30.35 23.87
CA ILE A 63 -9.50 -30.22 24.38
C ILE A 63 -8.91 -31.63 24.47
N GLU A 64 -7.70 -31.84 23.96
CA GLU A 64 -7.07 -33.16 23.88
C GLU A 64 -5.60 -33.08 24.29
N LEU A 65 -5.17 -33.88 25.27
CA LEU A 65 -3.75 -34.13 25.49
C LEU A 65 -3.22 -35.04 24.37
N GLN A 66 -2.19 -34.59 23.66
CA GLN A 66 -1.52 -35.32 22.58
C GLN A 66 -0.39 -36.20 23.17
N GLU A 67 0.03 -37.22 22.41
CA GLU A 67 1.10 -38.15 22.80
C GLU A 67 2.42 -37.45 23.14
N ASN A 68 2.73 -36.34 22.47
CA ASN A 68 3.90 -35.51 22.73
C ASN A 68 3.76 -34.59 23.97
N GLY A 69 2.75 -34.82 24.81
CA GLY A 69 2.50 -34.09 26.05
C GLY A 69 1.93 -32.68 25.88
N ARG A 70 1.60 -32.25 24.65
CA ARG A 70 1.00 -30.94 24.35
C ARG A 70 -0.52 -31.04 24.31
N TYR A 71 -1.21 -29.95 24.58
CA TYR A 71 -2.65 -29.86 24.38
C TYR A 71 -2.98 -29.38 22.98
N ARG A 72 -4.01 -29.97 22.38
CA ARG A 72 -4.66 -29.52 21.16
C ARG A 72 -6.11 -29.21 21.46
N THR A 73 -6.51 -27.97 21.21
CA THR A 73 -7.89 -27.52 21.38
C THR A 73 -8.51 -27.18 20.05
N THR A 74 -9.64 -27.81 19.74
CA THR A 74 -10.46 -27.46 18.58
C THR A 74 -11.55 -26.48 19.04
N LEU A 75 -11.66 -25.33 18.38
CA LEU A 75 -12.62 -24.29 18.72
C LEU A 75 -13.28 -23.71 17.47
N SER A 76 -14.52 -23.25 17.59
CA SER A 76 -15.24 -22.54 16.53
C SER A 76 -15.26 -21.06 16.86
N ILE A 77 -14.96 -20.19 15.88
CA ILE A 77 -15.15 -18.74 16.00
C ILE A 77 -16.17 -18.26 14.99
N LYS A 78 -17.16 -17.53 15.49
CA LYS A 78 -18.14 -16.80 14.69
C LYS A 78 -18.00 -15.30 14.94
N THR A 79 -18.19 -14.48 13.92
CA THR A 79 -18.21 -13.03 14.04
C THR A 79 -19.55 -12.46 13.61
N GLN A 80 -20.07 -11.52 14.40
CA GLN A 80 -21.20 -10.68 14.07
C GLN A 80 -20.78 -9.20 14.12
N HIS A 81 -20.88 -8.51 12.98
CA HIS A 81 -20.52 -7.09 12.90
C HIS A 81 -21.64 -6.21 13.46
N LEU A 82 -21.28 -5.21 14.29
CA LEU A 82 -22.26 -4.34 14.97
C LEU A 82 -22.92 -3.30 14.07
N THR A 83 -22.31 -3.00 12.92
CA THR A 83 -22.77 -1.93 12.04
C THR A 83 -22.82 -2.41 10.61
N ASN A 84 -23.71 -1.83 9.80
CA ASN A 84 -23.72 -2.07 8.36
C ASN A 84 -22.36 -1.73 7.74
N SER A 85 -21.71 -0.63 8.16
CA SER A 85 -20.38 -0.32 7.63
C SER A 85 -19.33 -1.38 7.97
N THR A 86 -19.35 -2.03 9.13
CA THR A 86 -18.40 -3.10 9.45
C THR A 86 -18.76 -4.39 8.74
N LYS A 87 -20.05 -4.72 8.60
CA LYS A 87 -20.54 -5.87 7.83
C LYS A 87 -20.08 -5.85 6.37
N TRP A 88 -20.06 -4.67 5.75
CA TRP A 88 -19.67 -4.52 4.35
C TRP A 88 -18.15 -4.49 4.14
N LYS A 89 -17.37 -4.06 5.15
CA LYS A 89 -15.93 -3.79 4.99
C LYS A 89 -15.02 -4.86 5.58
N LYS A 90 -15.47 -5.56 6.62
CA LYS A 90 -14.64 -6.51 7.36
C LYS A 90 -15.03 -7.94 7.00
N ARG A 91 -14.03 -8.82 7.06
CA ARG A 91 -14.25 -10.26 7.00
C ARG A 91 -15.00 -10.73 8.25
N ALA A 92 -16.01 -11.57 8.04
CA ALA A 92 -16.64 -12.35 9.11
C ALA A 92 -15.92 -13.69 9.26
N TRP A 93 -15.73 -14.14 10.51
CA TRP A 93 -15.29 -15.49 10.79
C TRP A 93 -16.50 -16.40 10.97
N ASN A 94 -16.40 -17.60 10.42
CA ASN A 94 -17.30 -18.72 10.69
C ASN A 94 -16.48 -20.02 10.53
N GLU A 95 -15.40 -20.11 11.28
CA GLU A 95 -14.32 -21.07 11.03
C GLU A 95 -14.01 -21.91 12.26
N LYS A 96 -13.57 -23.14 12.02
CA LYS A 96 -13.01 -24.01 13.05
C LYS A 96 -11.50 -23.88 13.07
N PHE A 97 -10.94 -23.62 14.24
CA PHE A 97 -9.52 -23.54 14.51
C PHE A 97 -9.08 -24.72 15.39
N GLN A 98 -7.83 -25.10 15.22
CA GLN A 98 -7.08 -25.92 16.16
C GLN A 98 -5.93 -25.09 16.70
N ILE A 99 -5.80 -25.04 18.02
CA ILE A 99 -4.73 -24.34 18.72
C ILE A 99 -3.96 -25.36 19.55
N VAL A 100 -2.63 -25.33 19.42
CA VAL A 100 -1.72 -26.22 20.14
C VAL A 100 -0.92 -25.41 21.14
N TYR A 101 -0.79 -25.92 22.37
CA TYR A 101 -0.12 -25.25 23.48
C TYR A 101 0.46 -26.26 24.49
N GLU A 102 1.39 -25.80 25.31
CA GLU A 102 2.04 -26.59 26.36
C GLU A 102 1.18 -26.71 27.63
N LYS A 103 1.55 -27.60 28.55
CA LYS A 103 0.80 -27.82 29.81
C LYS A 103 0.69 -26.57 30.68
N ASP A 104 1.65 -25.65 30.57
CA ASP A 104 1.68 -24.37 31.28
C ASP A 104 0.92 -23.23 30.56
N TYR A 105 0.14 -23.59 29.52
CA TYR A 105 -0.63 -22.72 28.65
C TYR A 105 0.21 -21.83 27.70
N LYS A 106 1.48 -22.16 27.46
CA LYS A 106 2.29 -21.45 26.45
C LYS A 106 1.85 -21.81 25.02
N PHE A 107 1.52 -20.81 24.23
CA PHE A 107 1.07 -20.97 22.86
C PHE A 107 2.17 -21.50 21.92
N ILE A 108 1.82 -22.47 21.08
CA ILE A 108 2.72 -23.03 20.04
C ILE A 108 2.27 -22.62 18.64
N THR A 109 1.07 -23.07 18.23
CA THR A 109 0.57 -22.85 16.87
C THR A 109 -0.96 -22.81 16.79
N ALA A 110 -1.49 -22.21 15.72
CA ALA A 110 -2.93 -22.16 15.45
C ALA A 110 -3.20 -22.37 13.96
N PHE A 111 -4.21 -23.17 13.60
CA PHE A 111 -4.60 -23.41 12.22
C PHE A 111 -6.08 -23.66 12.01
N THR A 112 -6.64 -23.20 10.89
CA THR A 112 -8.02 -23.56 10.51
C THR A 112 -8.09 -25.03 10.12
N LYS A 113 -9.13 -25.72 10.58
CA LYS A 113 -9.45 -27.12 10.26
C LYS A 113 -10.21 -27.24 8.94
N ASN A 114 -11.03 -26.24 8.60
CA ASN A 114 -11.77 -26.19 7.35
C ASN A 114 -10.96 -25.45 6.26
N GLU A 115 -11.34 -25.64 5.00
CA GLU A 115 -10.83 -24.85 3.87
C GLU A 115 -11.25 -23.37 4.03
N ASP A 116 -10.34 -22.56 4.58
CA ASP A 116 -10.49 -21.12 4.61
C ASP A 116 -10.24 -20.55 3.20
N THR A 117 -11.31 -20.12 2.52
CA THR A 117 -11.25 -19.53 1.16
C THR A 117 -10.31 -18.33 1.09
N SER A 118 -10.07 -17.64 2.20
CA SER A 118 -9.18 -16.49 2.29
C SER A 118 -7.72 -16.89 2.11
N LYS A 119 -7.33 -18.11 2.49
CA LYS A 119 -5.99 -18.65 2.23
C LYS A 119 -5.76 -18.84 0.72
N ASP A 120 -6.78 -19.32 0.00
CA ASP A 120 -6.69 -19.47 -1.46
C ASP A 120 -6.52 -18.10 -2.14
N TYR A 121 -7.27 -17.09 -1.71
CA TYR A 121 -7.10 -15.72 -2.23
C TYR A 121 -5.71 -15.14 -1.94
N LEU A 122 -5.20 -15.28 -0.72
CA LEU A 122 -3.85 -14.82 -0.37
C LEU A 122 -2.78 -15.54 -1.19
N LYS A 123 -2.84 -16.88 -1.26
CA LYS A 123 -1.90 -17.69 -2.05
C LYS A 123 -1.88 -17.28 -3.51
N ARG A 124 -3.05 -17.02 -4.10
CA ARG A 124 -3.19 -16.57 -5.49
C ARG A 124 -2.65 -15.17 -5.69
N PHE A 125 -2.98 -14.25 -4.79
CA PHE A 125 -2.55 -12.86 -4.83
C PHE A 125 -1.03 -12.72 -4.80
N PHE A 126 -0.36 -13.36 -3.85
CA PHE A 126 1.11 -13.34 -3.77
C PHE A 126 1.80 -14.11 -4.91
N LYS A 127 1.08 -14.96 -5.64
CA LYS A 127 1.58 -15.65 -6.85
C LYS A 127 1.24 -14.92 -8.16
N GLY A 128 0.66 -13.71 -8.11
CA GLY A 128 0.23 -12.98 -9.31
C GLY A 128 -0.97 -13.59 -10.05
N LYS A 129 -1.68 -14.56 -9.44
CA LYS A 129 -2.78 -15.29 -10.08
C LYS A 129 -4.13 -14.65 -9.77
N PHE A 130 -4.46 -13.56 -10.46
CA PHE A 130 -5.58 -12.69 -10.07
C PHE A 130 -6.98 -13.13 -10.55
N SER A 131 -7.11 -13.98 -11.56
CA SER A 131 -8.40 -14.32 -12.21
C SER A 131 -9.52 -14.71 -11.25
N LYS A 132 -9.27 -15.65 -10.33
CA LYS A 132 -10.25 -16.09 -9.33
C LYS A 132 -10.62 -14.98 -8.34
N ILE A 133 -9.66 -14.11 -7.99
CA ILE A 133 -9.91 -12.99 -7.08
C ILE A 133 -10.82 -11.97 -7.77
N THR A 134 -10.55 -11.65 -9.04
CA THR A 134 -11.38 -10.75 -9.85
C THR A 134 -12.82 -11.23 -9.93
N ALA A 135 -13.03 -12.53 -10.18
CA ALA A 135 -14.36 -13.12 -10.28
C ALA A 135 -15.16 -13.06 -8.97
N ASN A 136 -14.48 -12.98 -7.82
CA ASN A 136 -15.09 -13.00 -6.50
C ASN A 136 -14.81 -11.71 -5.70
N LYS A 137 -14.43 -10.62 -6.37
CA LYS A 137 -13.96 -9.40 -5.73
C LYS A 137 -15.01 -8.83 -4.78
N SER A 138 -14.53 -8.40 -3.61
CA SER A 138 -15.37 -7.77 -2.59
C SER A 138 -14.53 -6.85 -1.71
N LEU A 139 -15.18 -5.92 -1.01
CA LEU A 139 -14.49 -5.03 -0.07
C LEU A 139 -13.72 -5.80 1.03
N PRO A 140 -14.28 -6.86 1.65
CA PRO A 140 -13.53 -7.66 2.62
C PRO A 140 -12.29 -8.33 2.05
N ILE A 141 -12.33 -8.79 0.79
CA ILE A 141 -11.14 -9.36 0.12
C ILE A 141 -10.11 -8.26 -0.13
N SER A 142 -10.54 -7.07 -0.57
CA SER A 142 -9.63 -5.95 -0.79
C SER A 142 -8.93 -5.51 0.51
N ASP A 143 -9.67 -5.40 1.63
CA ASP A 143 -9.12 -5.10 2.96
C ASP A 143 -8.13 -6.19 3.43
N LEU A 144 -8.49 -7.46 3.25
CA LEU A 144 -7.63 -8.60 3.57
C LEU A 144 -6.29 -8.53 2.81
N LEU A 145 -6.34 -8.38 1.49
CA LEU A 145 -5.16 -8.38 0.64
C LEU A 145 -4.28 -7.15 0.90
N LEU A 146 -4.87 -5.97 1.12
CA LEU A 146 -4.15 -4.76 1.49
C LEU A 146 -3.41 -4.94 2.82
N LYS A 147 -4.08 -5.46 3.86
CA LYS A 147 -3.45 -5.72 5.16
C LYS A 147 -2.32 -6.73 5.06
N ALA A 148 -2.57 -7.84 4.35
CA ALA A 148 -1.57 -8.89 4.16
C ALA A 148 -0.30 -8.34 3.50
N LEU A 149 -0.46 -7.58 2.42
CA LEU A 149 0.66 -6.97 1.71
C LEU A 149 1.38 -5.91 2.56
N SER A 150 0.62 -5.07 3.26
CA SER A 150 1.18 -4.03 4.13
C SER A 150 1.98 -4.64 5.28
N LEU A 151 1.50 -5.75 5.86
CA LEU A 151 2.21 -6.51 6.90
C LEU A 151 3.50 -7.12 6.36
N GLN A 152 3.43 -7.80 5.21
CA GLN A 152 4.60 -8.41 4.58
C GLN A 152 5.69 -7.36 4.31
N ILE A 153 5.33 -6.22 3.74
CA ILE A 153 6.27 -5.12 3.47
C ILE A 153 6.79 -4.51 4.78
N ALA A 154 5.92 -4.34 5.80
CA ALA A 154 6.33 -3.80 7.10
C ALA A 154 7.35 -4.71 7.80
N GLU A 155 7.15 -6.04 7.79
CA GLU A 155 8.14 -6.97 8.32
C GLU A 155 9.47 -6.90 7.57
N ASN A 156 9.42 -6.82 6.23
CA ASN A 156 10.63 -6.74 5.41
C ASN A 156 11.45 -5.46 5.70
N ILE A 157 10.79 -4.34 6.02
CA ILE A 157 11.46 -3.04 6.24
C ILE A 157 11.84 -2.84 7.70
N LEU A 158 10.92 -3.17 8.62
CA LEU A 158 11.03 -2.82 10.04
C LEU A 158 11.50 -4.01 10.89
N GLY A 159 11.54 -5.22 10.33
CA GLY A 159 11.94 -6.44 11.02
C GLY A 159 10.85 -7.01 11.92
N VAL A 160 11.27 -7.57 13.06
CA VAL A 160 10.37 -8.26 13.98
C VAL A 160 9.48 -7.26 14.72
N GLY A 161 8.17 -7.50 14.73
CA GLY A 161 7.19 -6.76 15.50
C GLY A 161 5.91 -7.57 15.77
N ASP A 162 5.00 -6.95 16.52
CA ASP A 162 3.70 -7.51 16.93
C ASP A 162 2.56 -7.02 16.03
N PHE A 163 1.62 -7.91 15.73
CA PHE A 163 0.49 -7.64 14.84
C PHE A 163 -0.81 -7.48 15.63
N ASP A 164 -1.61 -6.48 15.29
CA ASP A 164 -2.89 -6.15 15.94
C ASP A 164 -2.81 -6.13 17.48
N LYS A 165 -1.64 -5.76 18.02
CA LYS A 165 -1.39 -5.73 19.46
C LYS A 165 -2.19 -4.61 20.11
N ARG A 166 -2.79 -4.92 21.26
CA ARG A 166 -3.53 -3.96 22.06
C ARG A 166 -2.58 -2.99 22.75
N TYR A 167 -2.84 -1.70 22.58
CA TYR A 167 -2.24 -0.62 23.39
C TYR A 167 -3.36 0.20 24.01
N ASP A 168 -3.26 0.52 25.30
CA ASP A 168 -4.23 1.44 25.92
C ASP A 168 -4.02 2.87 25.40
N PHE A 169 -5.09 3.66 25.31
CA PHE A 169 -4.96 5.04 24.87
C PHE A 169 -4.34 5.89 25.97
N LEU A 170 -3.25 6.60 25.66
CA LEU A 170 -2.60 7.51 26.62
C LEU A 170 -3.19 8.91 26.46
N SER A 171 -3.89 9.40 27.48
CA SER A 171 -4.47 10.75 27.47
C SER A 171 -3.43 11.86 27.19
N PRO A 172 -2.23 11.88 27.81
CA PRO A 172 -1.21 12.86 27.46
C PRO A 172 -0.52 12.55 26.12
N GLY A 173 -0.75 11.36 25.55
CA GLY A 173 0.10 10.80 24.51
C GLY A 173 1.49 10.48 25.02
N ILE A 174 2.36 10.02 24.12
CA ILE A 174 3.81 10.02 24.33
C ILE A 174 4.49 11.23 23.69
N ARG A 175 3.74 12.00 22.88
CA ARG A 175 4.15 13.25 22.23
C ARG A 175 3.02 14.27 22.38
N SER A 176 3.38 15.55 22.31
CA SER A 176 2.43 16.67 22.38
C SER A 176 2.41 17.46 21.06
N LEU A 177 1.96 16.82 19.98
CA LEU A 177 1.82 17.44 18.66
C LEU A 177 0.47 18.11 18.52
N LYS A 178 0.46 19.28 17.86
CA LYS A 178 -0.74 20.09 17.65
C LYS A 178 -1.68 19.45 16.62
N ILE A 179 -2.86 19.04 17.07
CA ILE A 179 -3.93 18.50 16.22
C ILE A 179 -4.89 19.63 15.79
N PRO A 180 -5.31 19.71 14.52
CA PRO A 180 -6.29 20.72 14.09
C PRO A 180 -7.64 20.57 14.80
N LYS A 181 -8.29 21.68 15.13
CA LYS A 181 -9.58 21.68 15.88
C LYS A 181 -10.67 20.83 15.24
N SER A 182 -10.70 20.73 13.91
CA SER A 182 -11.65 19.89 13.16
C SER A 182 -11.51 18.40 13.50
N PHE A 183 -10.32 17.94 13.86
CA PHE A 183 -10.05 16.56 14.27
C PHE A 183 -10.36 16.32 15.75
N ASN A 184 -10.29 17.35 16.59
CA ASN A 184 -10.62 17.24 18.02
C ASN A 184 -12.12 16.92 18.24
N LYS A 185 -13.01 17.45 17.39
CA LYS A 185 -14.47 17.21 17.51
C LYS A 185 -14.91 15.83 17.02
N GLY A 186 -14.10 15.15 16.20
CA GLY A 186 -14.41 13.85 15.61
C GLY A 186 -13.67 12.65 16.24
N ALA A 187 -12.73 12.91 17.15
CA ALA A 187 -12.00 11.86 17.83
C ALA A 187 -12.93 11.14 18.83
N LYS A 188 -13.47 9.99 18.42
CA LYS A 188 -14.09 9.08 19.39
C LYS A 188 -13.00 8.70 20.40
N LYS A 189 -13.26 8.90 21.69
CA LYS A 189 -12.41 8.37 22.76
C LYS A 189 -12.42 6.85 22.63
N VAL A 190 -11.38 6.31 22.01
CA VAL A 190 -11.15 4.86 21.96
C VAL A 190 -10.30 4.49 23.17
N PRO A 191 -10.71 3.52 24.00
CA PRO A 191 -9.95 3.14 25.18
C PRO A 191 -8.63 2.43 24.82
N CYS A 192 -8.57 1.84 23.63
CA CYS A 192 -7.43 1.10 23.13
C CYS A 192 -7.23 1.29 21.63
N ILE A 193 -6.00 1.05 21.18
CA ILE A 193 -5.53 1.18 19.81
C ILE A 193 -4.90 -0.15 19.39
N TYR A 194 -5.12 -0.52 18.13
CA TYR A 194 -4.60 -1.75 17.52
C TYR A 194 -3.91 -1.38 16.21
N PRO A 195 -2.61 -1.06 16.22
CA PRO A 195 -1.82 -0.91 15.01
C PRO A 195 -1.81 -2.22 14.23
N LEU A 196 -1.79 -2.14 12.90
CA LEU A 196 -1.63 -3.32 12.04
C LEU A 196 -0.31 -4.04 12.38
N PHE A 197 0.77 -3.25 12.52
CA PHE A 197 2.09 -3.70 12.97
C PHE A 197 2.63 -2.72 14.02
N SER A 198 3.38 -3.24 14.99
CA SER A 198 4.00 -2.42 16.03
C SER A 198 5.31 -2.99 16.58
N GLN A 199 6.24 -2.09 16.93
CA GLN A 199 7.41 -2.37 17.77
C GLN A 199 7.28 -1.55 19.05
N GLY A 200 6.58 -2.10 20.05
CA GLY A 200 6.19 -1.32 21.23
C GLY A 200 5.43 -0.04 20.83
N ARG A 201 5.72 1.07 21.51
CA ARG A 201 5.28 2.42 21.08
C ARG A 201 6.34 3.16 20.26
N GLU A 202 7.44 2.51 19.92
CA GLU A 202 8.49 3.14 19.12
C GLU A 202 8.00 3.33 17.68
N THR A 203 7.47 2.28 17.07
CA THR A 203 7.00 2.33 15.68
C THR A 203 5.65 1.67 15.54
N TRP A 204 4.67 2.39 14.99
CA TRP A 204 3.36 1.86 14.62
C TRP A 204 3.10 1.99 13.13
N VAL A 205 2.44 0.99 12.56
CA VAL A 205 1.98 0.99 11.17
C VAL A 205 0.46 0.78 11.13
N PHE A 206 -0.22 1.62 10.37
CA PHE A 206 -1.62 1.44 9.99
C PHE A 206 -1.74 1.38 8.48
N CYS A 207 -2.84 0.81 7.99
CA CYS A 207 -3.20 0.87 6.58
C CYS A 207 -4.58 1.49 6.37
N SER A 208 -4.78 2.12 5.22
CA SER A 208 -6.04 2.62 4.72
C SER A 208 -6.13 2.36 3.22
N PHE A 209 -7.32 2.18 2.67
CA PHE A 209 -7.43 2.08 1.22
C PHE A 209 -7.15 3.44 0.56
N ASP A 210 -7.75 4.53 1.06
CA ASP A 210 -7.59 5.88 0.48
C ASP A 210 -6.64 6.79 1.28
N GLU A 211 -5.91 7.66 0.58
CA GLU A 211 -4.93 8.61 1.14
C GLU A 211 -5.56 9.61 2.13
N GLU A 212 -6.73 10.18 1.82
CA GLU A 212 -7.39 11.12 2.74
C GLU A 212 -7.67 10.47 4.10
N ARG A 213 -8.19 9.24 4.09
CA ARG A 213 -8.45 8.49 5.33
C ARG A 213 -7.14 8.14 6.04
N ALA A 214 -6.04 7.91 5.34
CA ALA A 214 -4.73 7.73 5.94
C ALA A 214 -4.27 8.96 6.72
N HIS A 215 -4.43 10.17 6.18
CA HIS A 215 -4.11 11.39 6.93
C HIS A 215 -5.01 11.61 8.15
N ARG A 216 -6.29 11.22 8.09
CA ARG A 216 -7.17 11.24 9.27
C ARG A 216 -6.68 10.28 10.35
N LEU A 217 -6.34 9.04 9.97
CA LEU A 217 -5.75 8.06 10.88
C LEU A 217 -4.46 8.58 11.50
N ALA A 218 -3.63 9.27 10.72
CA ALA A 218 -2.40 9.86 11.20
C ALA A 218 -2.65 10.88 12.32
N TYR A 219 -3.57 11.83 12.14
CA TYR A 219 -3.90 12.80 13.19
C TYR A 219 -4.45 12.16 14.46
N PHE A 220 -5.23 11.08 14.34
CA PHE A 220 -5.77 10.40 15.53
C PHE A 220 -4.72 9.63 16.33
N ASN A 221 -3.58 9.28 15.74
CA ASN A 221 -2.58 8.38 16.36
C ASN A 221 -1.18 9.00 16.50
N CYS A 222 -0.91 10.19 15.93
CA CYS A 222 0.44 10.78 15.89
C CYS A 222 1.07 11.03 17.26
N ASN A 223 0.25 11.20 18.30
CA ASN A 223 0.70 11.39 19.68
C ASN A 223 0.86 10.09 20.46
N GLN A 224 0.56 8.92 19.90
CA GLN A 224 0.49 7.65 20.63
C GLN A 224 1.73 6.74 20.45
N CYS A 225 2.60 7.07 19.50
CA CYS A 225 3.83 6.36 19.17
C CYS A 225 4.95 7.32 18.72
N LYS A 226 6.22 6.85 18.75
CA LYS A 226 7.36 7.73 18.44
C LYS A 226 7.48 7.94 16.95
N ASN A 227 7.23 6.92 16.13
CA ASN A 227 7.20 6.94 14.67
C ASN A 227 5.91 6.28 14.18
N LEU A 228 5.16 6.98 13.33
CA LEU A 228 3.88 6.54 12.80
C LEU A 228 3.92 6.42 11.29
N TYR A 229 3.74 5.21 10.78
CA TYR A 229 3.52 4.96 9.36
C TYR A 229 2.03 4.73 9.10
N VAL A 230 1.46 5.44 8.14
CA VAL A 230 0.10 5.16 7.66
C VAL A 230 0.15 4.95 6.16
N ILE A 231 0.01 3.68 5.77
CA ILE A 231 0.14 3.23 4.39
C ILE A 231 -1.22 3.34 3.69
N TYR A 232 -1.26 3.88 2.48
CA TYR A 232 -2.47 3.92 1.65
C TYR A 232 -2.29 3.27 0.29
N CYS A 233 -3.38 2.74 -0.27
CA CYS A 233 -3.36 2.12 -1.60
C CYS A 233 -3.66 3.14 -2.71
N ASN A 234 -4.79 3.85 -2.60
CA ASN A 234 -5.28 4.79 -3.58
C ASN A 234 -4.96 6.24 -3.20
N PRO A 235 -4.18 6.95 -4.04
CA PRO A 235 -3.94 8.37 -3.86
C PRO A 235 -5.22 9.17 -4.09
N THR A 236 -5.30 10.36 -3.49
CA THR A 236 -6.38 11.32 -3.75
C THR A 236 -5.87 12.55 -4.48
N TYR A 237 -6.70 13.09 -5.38
CA TYR A 237 -6.34 14.27 -6.18
C TYR A 237 -6.14 15.54 -5.33
N THR A 238 -6.83 15.64 -4.19
CA THR A 238 -6.83 16.84 -3.35
C THR A 238 -5.89 16.71 -2.17
N ARG A 239 -5.07 17.74 -1.92
CA ARG A 239 -4.13 17.80 -0.78
C ARG A 239 -4.69 18.49 0.47
N HIS A 240 -6.00 18.46 0.70
CA HIS A 240 -6.61 19.07 1.89
C HIS A 240 -6.31 18.23 3.15
N PHE A 241 -6.09 18.91 4.29
CA PHE A 241 -5.90 18.30 5.61
C PHE A 241 -4.82 17.20 5.69
N ARG A 242 -3.67 17.44 5.04
CA ARG A 242 -2.53 16.54 5.07
C ARG A 242 -1.78 16.69 6.41
N CYS A 243 -1.71 15.60 7.18
CA CYS A 243 -0.81 15.51 8.33
C CYS A 243 0.66 15.63 7.87
N LYS A 244 1.41 16.55 8.49
CA LYS A 244 2.82 16.87 8.17
C LYS A 244 3.71 16.87 9.43
N HIS A 245 3.29 16.19 10.49
CA HIS A 245 4.13 16.09 11.68
C HIS A 245 5.39 15.28 11.35
N GLU A 246 6.51 15.69 11.94
CA GLU A 246 7.85 15.10 11.72
C GLU A 246 7.90 13.59 11.91
N ASN A 247 7.12 13.05 12.85
CA ASN A 247 7.12 11.63 13.21
C ASN A 247 6.08 10.82 12.43
N VAL A 248 5.37 11.45 11.49
CA VAL A 248 4.29 10.84 10.74
C VAL A 248 4.70 10.69 9.29
N HIS A 249 4.65 9.45 8.81
CA HIS A 249 4.91 9.07 7.43
C HIS A 249 3.62 8.52 6.81
N VAL A 250 2.89 9.37 6.08
CA VAL A 250 1.74 8.93 5.28
C VAL A 250 2.20 8.62 3.87
N LEU A 251 2.23 7.34 3.52
CA LEU A 251 2.94 6.83 2.33
C LEU A 251 2.02 5.96 1.48
N SER A 252 2.13 6.04 0.16
CA SER A 252 1.48 5.07 -0.71
C SER A 252 2.13 3.70 -0.51
N LEU A 253 1.42 2.65 -0.90
CA LEU A 253 1.94 1.29 -0.86
C LEU A 253 3.17 1.14 -1.76
N PHE A 254 3.23 1.89 -2.87
CA PHE A 254 4.41 2.03 -3.72
C PHE A 254 5.59 2.65 -2.95
N GLU A 255 5.42 3.82 -2.34
CA GLU A 255 6.45 4.49 -1.53
C GLU A 255 6.95 3.59 -0.40
N PHE A 256 6.04 2.90 0.29
CA PHE A 256 6.41 2.01 1.37
C PHE A 256 7.21 0.80 0.85
N SER A 257 6.77 0.16 -0.24
CA SER A 257 7.51 -0.95 -0.88
C SER A 257 8.90 -0.55 -1.41
N TYR A 258 9.05 0.70 -1.84
CA TYR A 258 10.29 1.25 -2.36
C TYR A 258 11.38 1.40 -1.28
N PHE A 259 11.03 1.52 0.00
CA PHE A 259 12.02 1.74 1.06
C PHE A 259 13.07 0.63 1.15
N ASN A 260 12.67 -0.62 0.96
CA ASN A 260 13.57 -1.78 1.02
C ASN A 260 14.41 -1.93 -0.25
N THR A 261 13.77 -1.82 -1.42
CA THR A 261 14.38 -2.22 -2.69
C THR A 261 15.09 -1.09 -3.41
N LYS A 262 14.70 0.18 -3.14
CA LYS A 262 15.09 1.36 -3.93
C LYS A 262 14.86 1.18 -5.43
N LYS A 263 13.87 0.37 -5.82
CA LYS A 263 13.48 0.09 -7.20
C LYS A 263 11.99 0.38 -7.39
N LEU A 264 11.64 1.05 -8.49
CA LEU A 264 10.25 1.28 -8.90
C LEU A 264 9.56 -0.04 -9.27
N SER A 265 10.34 -1.00 -9.80
CA SER A 265 9.90 -2.37 -10.02
C SER A 265 10.39 -3.25 -8.88
N ASN A 266 9.48 -3.64 -7.99
CA ASN A 266 9.73 -4.62 -6.95
C ASN A 266 8.75 -5.81 -7.03
N GLU A 267 9.04 -6.84 -6.25
CA GLU A 267 8.28 -8.10 -6.19
C GLU A 267 6.78 -7.93 -5.92
N TYR A 268 6.34 -6.78 -5.40
CA TYR A 268 4.94 -6.50 -5.08
C TYR A 268 4.23 -5.60 -6.09
N SER A 269 4.90 -5.15 -7.15
CA SER A 269 4.36 -4.13 -8.06
C SER A 269 3.04 -4.56 -8.71
N GLU A 270 2.93 -5.83 -9.12
CA GLU A 270 1.70 -6.37 -9.70
C GLU A 270 0.56 -6.42 -8.68
N GLN A 271 0.85 -6.81 -7.43
CA GLN A 271 -0.10 -6.86 -6.33
C GLN A 271 -0.61 -5.47 -5.97
N ILE A 272 0.27 -4.46 -5.93
CA ILE A 272 -0.09 -3.07 -5.66
C ILE A 272 -1.01 -2.55 -6.77
N ARG A 273 -0.64 -2.78 -8.04
CA ARG A 273 -1.47 -2.41 -9.21
C ARG A 273 -2.84 -3.05 -9.18
N PHE A 274 -2.91 -4.34 -8.84
CA PHE A 274 -4.16 -5.08 -8.75
C PHE A 274 -5.08 -4.50 -7.66
N LEU A 275 -4.53 -4.12 -6.50
CA LEU A 275 -5.28 -3.44 -5.44
C LEU A 275 -5.76 -2.06 -5.88
N GLN A 276 -4.90 -1.25 -6.51
CA GLN A 276 -5.26 0.09 -6.98
C GLN A 276 -6.33 0.05 -8.08
N ASN A 277 -6.32 -0.99 -8.92
CA ASN A 277 -7.35 -1.26 -9.90
C ASN A 277 -8.61 -1.92 -9.29
N HIS A 278 -8.81 -1.82 -7.98
CA HIS A 278 -9.98 -2.35 -7.27
C HIS A 278 -10.25 -3.84 -7.54
N LEU A 279 -9.20 -4.65 -7.58
CA LEU A 279 -9.24 -6.09 -7.86
C LEU A 279 -9.78 -6.44 -9.26
N ASN A 280 -9.70 -5.52 -10.22
CA ASN A 280 -9.95 -5.83 -11.62
C ASN A 280 -8.71 -6.42 -12.29
N ALA A 281 -8.94 -7.26 -13.29
CA ALA A 281 -7.85 -7.79 -14.12
C ALA A 281 -6.99 -6.64 -14.66
N ILE A 282 -5.68 -6.87 -14.67
CA ILE A 282 -4.72 -5.94 -15.28
C ILE A 282 -4.68 -6.32 -16.75
N GLU A 283 -5.01 -5.38 -17.62
CA GLU A 283 -4.88 -5.57 -19.06
C GLU A 283 -3.39 -5.65 -19.44
N GLU A 284 -3.03 -6.70 -20.17
CA GLU A 284 -1.71 -6.87 -20.74
C GLU A 284 -1.74 -6.47 -22.21
N TYR A 285 -0.68 -5.80 -22.64
CA TYR A 285 -0.53 -5.27 -23.98
C TYR A 285 0.84 -5.73 -24.49
N PRO A 286 0.92 -6.47 -25.61
CA PRO A 286 2.21 -6.85 -26.20
C PRO A 286 3.05 -5.61 -26.53
N ILE A 287 4.38 -5.71 -26.37
CA ILE A 287 5.29 -4.59 -26.60
C ILE A 287 5.25 -4.18 -28.07
N GLU A 288 5.19 -5.14 -28.98
CA GLU A 288 5.16 -4.98 -30.42
C GLU A 288 3.90 -4.20 -30.84
N ASP A 289 2.73 -4.59 -30.33
CA ASP A 289 1.46 -3.91 -30.58
C ASP A 289 1.47 -2.47 -30.07
N LEU A 290 2.06 -2.22 -28.90
CA LEU A 290 2.19 -0.87 -28.35
C LEU A 290 3.12 -0.02 -29.18
N LEU A 291 4.25 -0.56 -29.64
CA LEU A 291 5.20 0.15 -30.49
C LEU A 291 4.57 0.50 -31.84
N ASP A 292 3.83 -0.42 -32.45
CA ASP A 292 3.10 -0.15 -33.70
C ASP A 292 2.05 0.95 -33.50
N LYS A 293 1.19 0.84 -32.48
CA LYS A 293 0.18 1.88 -32.16
C LYS A 293 0.81 3.23 -31.81
N ILE A 294 1.98 3.24 -31.19
CA ILE A 294 2.72 4.46 -30.93
C ILE A 294 3.19 5.05 -32.26
N LYS A 295 3.86 4.26 -33.12
CA LYS A 295 4.38 4.70 -34.43
C LYS A 295 3.26 5.20 -35.35
N ASN A 296 2.16 4.46 -35.42
CA ASN A 296 1.02 4.65 -36.30
C ASN A 296 -0.28 4.82 -35.49
N PRO A 297 -0.50 5.98 -34.83
CA PRO A 297 -1.67 6.17 -33.99
C PRO A 297 -2.95 6.25 -34.83
N ALA A 298 -3.86 5.28 -34.63
CA ALA A 298 -5.16 5.24 -35.29
C ALA A 298 -6.17 6.26 -34.72
N GLN A 299 -5.91 6.76 -33.50
CA GLN A 299 -6.79 7.70 -32.80
C GLN A 299 -6.07 9.01 -32.53
N LYS A 300 -6.82 10.12 -32.58
CA LYS A 300 -6.30 11.44 -32.20
C LYS A 300 -5.90 11.48 -30.73
N ASP A 301 -6.69 10.86 -29.85
CA ASP A 301 -6.45 10.77 -28.42
C ASP A 301 -6.86 9.38 -27.93
N TYR A 302 -6.00 8.75 -27.11
CA TYR A 302 -6.30 7.47 -26.47
C TYR A 302 -6.88 7.66 -25.07
N GLU A 303 -7.80 6.79 -24.64
CA GLU A 303 -8.43 6.84 -23.32
C GLU A 303 -7.40 6.67 -22.19
N ILE A 304 -7.50 7.51 -21.16
CA ILE A 304 -6.71 7.41 -19.92
C ILE A 304 -7.59 6.79 -18.84
N PHE A 305 -7.26 5.57 -18.42
CA PHE A 305 -8.04 4.89 -17.39
C PHE A 305 -7.73 5.42 -15.99
N LYS A 306 -8.73 5.41 -15.11
CA LYS A 306 -8.56 5.84 -13.71
C LYS A 306 -7.47 5.05 -12.98
N SER A 307 -7.35 3.75 -13.23
CA SER A 307 -6.32 2.89 -12.64
C SER A 307 -4.91 3.32 -13.03
N GLU A 308 -4.70 3.72 -14.29
CA GLU A 308 -3.42 4.25 -14.78
C GLU A 308 -3.06 5.57 -14.09
N LEU A 309 -4.05 6.43 -13.83
CA LEU A 309 -3.84 7.66 -13.07
C LEU A 309 -3.46 7.39 -11.61
N MET A 310 -4.11 6.43 -10.94
CA MET A 310 -3.76 6.06 -9.57
C MET A 310 -2.34 5.52 -9.49
N GLU A 311 -1.94 4.72 -10.48
CA GLU A 311 -0.57 4.20 -10.59
C GLU A 311 0.44 5.33 -10.83
N ALA A 312 0.16 6.23 -11.78
CA ALA A 312 1.02 7.38 -12.08
C ALA A 312 1.22 8.31 -10.87
N LEU A 313 0.16 8.54 -10.08
CA LEU A 313 0.22 9.30 -8.82
C LEU A 313 1.05 8.59 -7.73
N GLY A 314 1.14 7.27 -7.77
CA GLY A 314 2.06 6.51 -6.91
C GLY A 314 3.51 6.64 -7.37
N ILE A 315 3.74 6.43 -8.66
CA ILE A 315 5.08 6.48 -9.30
C ILE A 315 5.72 7.85 -9.15
N MET A 316 4.96 8.94 -9.24
CA MET A 316 5.52 10.30 -9.21
C MET A 316 6.28 10.64 -7.94
N LYS A 317 6.08 9.89 -6.85
CA LYS A 317 6.72 10.12 -5.55
C LYS A 317 8.02 9.33 -5.40
N LEU A 318 8.33 8.47 -6.37
CA LEU A 318 9.51 7.60 -6.37
C LEU A 318 10.62 8.22 -7.21
N PHE A 319 11.86 7.97 -6.81
CA PHE A 319 13.03 8.42 -7.57
C PHE A 319 13.51 7.29 -8.49
N PRO A 320 13.62 7.50 -9.81
CA PRO A 320 14.14 6.49 -10.72
C PRO A 320 15.64 6.27 -10.55
N THR A 321 16.06 5.01 -10.58
CA THR A 321 17.48 4.59 -10.42
C THR A 321 18.08 3.97 -11.69
N THR A 322 17.25 3.66 -12.69
CA THR A 322 17.67 3.14 -14.00
C THR A 322 16.98 3.89 -15.14
N SER A 323 17.49 3.75 -16.36
CA SER A 323 16.91 4.39 -17.56
C SER A 323 15.48 3.90 -17.83
N ASN A 324 15.16 2.62 -17.58
CA ASN A 324 13.79 2.12 -17.71
C ASN A 324 12.85 2.69 -16.63
N GLU A 325 13.36 2.89 -15.40
CA GLU A 325 12.60 3.55 -14.33
C GLU A 325 12.37 5.03 -14.62
N LEU A 326 13.37 5.73 -15.17
CA LEU A 326 13.24 7.11 -15.60
C LEU A 326 12.21 7.22 -16.72
N PHE A 327 12.26 6.30 -17.69
CA PHE A 327 11.26 6.25 -18.76
C PHE A 327 9.85 6.05 -18.22
N LEU A 328 9.65 5.14 -17.25
CA LEU A 328 8.36 4.95 -16.58
C LEU A 328 7.91 6.21 -15.82
N PHE A 329 8.82 6.84 -15.08
CA PHE A 329 8.55 8.06 -14.34
C PHE A 329 8.10 9.21 -15.27
N LEU A 330 8.84 9.47 -16.35
CA LEU A 330 8.51 10.51 -17.32
C LEU A 330 7.20 10.21 -18.07
N SER A 331 6.95 8.94 -18.37
CA SER A 331 5.68 8.48 -18.95
C SER A 331 4.50 8.75 -18.01
N ALA A 332 4.67 8.50 -16.70
CA ALA A 332 3.67 8.84 -15.69
C ALA A 332 3.43 10.35 -15.61
N MET A 333 4.48 11.18 -15.65
CA MET A 333 4.34 12.64 -15.62
C MET A 333 3.60 13.15 -16.86
N ASN A 334 3.92 12.60 -18.03
CA ASN A 334 3.26 12.94 -19.28
C ASN A 334 1.78 12.52 -19.26
N LEU A 335 1.45 11.34 -18.71
CA LEU A 335 0.07 10.88 -18.54
C LEU A 335 -0.73 11.82 -17.63
N LEU A 336 -0.17 12.20 -16.48
CA LEU A 336 -0.80 13.15 -15.55
C LEU A 336 -1.03 14.51 -16.23
N ASN A 337 -0.03 15.01 -16.94
CA ASN A 337 -0.12 16.28 -17.66
C ASN A 337 -1.20 16.24 -18.76
N ALA A 338 -1.25 15.16 -19.55
CA ALA A 338 -2.27 14.96 -20.57
C ALA A 338 -3.68 14.90 -19.98
N TRP A 339 -3.87 14.16 -18.88
CA TRP A 339 -5.15 14.06 -18.21
C TRP A 339 -5.63 15.40 -17.64
N ILE A 340 -4.74 16.17 -16.99
CA ILE A 340 -5.06 17.52 -16.49
C ILE A 340 -5.51 18.42 -17.64
N ASN A 341 -4.77 18.43 -18.75
CA ASN A 341 -5.08 19.28 -19.91
C ASN A 341 -6.40 18.90 -20.59
N ARG A 342 -6.73 17.60 -20.68
CA ARG A 342 -8.02 17.13 -21.22
C ARG A 342 -9.17 17.47 -20.28
N SER A 343 -8.99 17.26 -18.98
CA SER A 343 -10.04 17.47 -17.97
C SER A 343 -10.39 18.95 -17.76
N ARG A 344 -9.44 19.87 -17.97
CA ARG A 344 -9.70 21.32 -17.95
C ARG A 344 -10.62 21.76 -19.09
N LYS A 345 -10.56 21.09 -20.25
CA LYS A 345 -11.40 21.43 -21.40
C LYS A 345 -12.85 20.97 -21.24
N SER A 346 -13.09 19.97 -20.39
CA SER A 346 -14.41 19.35 -20.22
C SER A 346 -15.15 19.77 -18.94
N ASN A 347 -14.47 20.30 -17.91
CA ASN A 347 -15.09 20.62 -16.61
C ASN A 347 -14.87 22.07 -16.17
N SER A 348 -15.91 22.68 -15.58
CA SER A 348 -15.90 24.04 -14.98
C SER A 348 -15.12 24.15 -13.67
N SER A 349 -14.54 23.06 -13.15
CA SER A 349 -13.82 23.01 -11.86
C SER A 349 -12.31 23.27 -12.01
N GLU A 350 -11.95 24.36 -12.69
CA GLU A 350 -10.57 24.73 -13.02
C GLU A 350 -9.63 24.77 -11.80
N LYS A 351 -10.15 25.16 -10.63
CA LYS A 351 -9.42 25.25 -9.36
C LYS A 351 -8.96 23.89 -8.81
N LEU A 352 -9.73 22.81 -9.04
CA LEU A 352 -9.37 21.45 -8.58
C LEU A 352 -8.17 20.93 -9.37
N PHE A 353 -8.18 21.14 -10.69
CA PHE A 353 -7.12 20.67 -11.60
C PHE A 353 -5.85 21.49 -11.49
N ARG A 354 -5.93 22.80 -11.19
CA ARG A 354 -4.73 23.61 -10.90
C ARG A 354 -3.93 23.06 -9.72
N ASN A 355 -4.63 22.57 -8.70
CA ASN A 355 -3.99 21.98 -7.52
C ASN A 355 -3.31 20.65 -7.80
N MET A 356 -3.50 20.03 -8.97
CA MET A 356 -2.86 18.78 -9.37
C MET A 356 -1.49 18.96 -10.05
N TYR A 357 -1.12 20.16 -10.47
CA TYR A 357 0.22 20.44 -11.01
C TYR A 357 1.35 20.32 -9.98
N PHE A 358 1.05 19.96 -8.73
CA PHE A 358 2.08 19.62 -7.74
C PHE A 358 2.95 18.43 -8.18
N PHE A 359 2.54 17.60 -9.15
CA PHE A 359 3.44 16.60 -9.73
C PHE A 359 4.73 17.25 -10.29
N LYS A 360 4.66 18.51 -10.74
CA LYS A 360 5.82 19.24 -11.26
C LYS A 360 6.89 19.50 -10.20
N THR A 361 6.54 19.54 -8.91
CA THR A 361 7.56 19.64 -7.85
C THR A 361 8.38 18.37 -7.79
N TYR A 362 7.74 17.19 -7.90
CA TYR A 362 8.45 15.92 -7.95
C TYR A 362 9.28 15.73 -9.23
N LEU A 363 8.77 16.21 -10.38
CA LEU A 363 9.55 16.26 -11.61
C LEU A 363 10.78 17.15 -11.47
N SER A 364 10.64 18.32 -10.84
CA SER A 364 11.76 19.23 -10.56
C SER A 364 12.80 18.56 -9.68
N ASP A 365 12.39 17.96 -8.57
CA ASP A 365 13.29 17.26 -7.66
C ASP A 365 14.03 16.12 -8.37
N THR A 366 13.35 15.41 -9.28
CA THR A 366 13.95 14.33 -10.06
C THR A 366 14.97 14.86 -11.06
N VAL A 367 14.63 15.91 -11.83
CA VAL A 367 15.56 16.56 -12.77
C VAL A 367 16.80 17.05 -12.05
N THR A 368 16.63 17.76 -10.94
CA THR A 368 17.74 18.26 -10.11
C THR A 368 18.69 17.15 -9.69
N ARG A 369 18.16 16.03 -9.18
CA ARG A 369 19.00 14.90 -8.78
C ARG A 369 19.76 14.27 -9.95
N ILE A 370 19.16 14.22 -11.14
CA ILE A 370 19.82 13.71 -12.35
C ILE A 370 20.99 14.61 -12.72
N LEU A 371 20.80 15.93 -12.65
CA LEU A 371 21.84 16.92 -12.92
C LEU A 371 22.99 16.82 -11.90
N GLU A 372 22.68 16.65 -10.61
CA GLU A 372 23.69 16.47 -9.55
C GLU A 372 24.47 15.17 -9.69
N SER A 373 23.78 14.06 -9.94
CA SER A 373 24.39 12.73 -9.89
C SER A 373 25.12 12.34 -11.17
N LYS A 374 24.82 13.02 -12.30
CA LYS A 374 25.20 12.63 -13.67
C LYS A 374 24.91 11.15 -13.98
N SER A 375 24.00 10.51 -13.23
CA SER A 375 24.02 9.06 -13.03
C SER A 375 23.13 8.25 -13.95
N LEU A 376 22.26 8.88 -14.74
CA LEU A 376 21.35 8.16 -15.64
C LEU A 376 21.90 8.20 -17.06
N MET A 377 22.85 7.29 -17.31
CA MET A 377 23.39 7.03 -18.64
C MET A 377 22.24 6.74 -19.62
N GLY A 378 22.17 7.50 -20.71
CA GLY A 378 21.16 7.34 -21.77
C GLY A 378 20.01 8.34 -21.77
N SER A 379 20.02 9.36 -20.90
CA SER A 379 19.15 10.53 -21.03
C SER A 379 19.91 11.81 -21.29
N SER A 380 19.38 12.69 -22.16
CA SER A 380 19.85 14.07 -22.30
C SER A 380 18.76 15.05 -21.85
N ILE A 381 19.17 16.15 -21.24
CA ILE A 381 18.28 17.19 -20.71
C ILE A 381 18.65 18.51 -21.37
N PHE A 382 17.65 19.22 -21.85
CA PHE A 382 17.75 20.58 -22.34
C PHE A 382 16.72 21.46 -21.63
N ILE A 383 17.14 22.63 -21.17
CA ILE A 383 16.28 23.59 -20.47
C ILE A 383 16.47 24.97 -21.09
N GLN A 384 15.38 25.55 -21.58
CA GLN A 384 15.34 26.91 -22.10
C GLN A 384 14.04 27.59 -21.68
N ASP A 385 14.17 28.79 -21.12
CA ASP A 385 13.05 29.56 -20.56
C ASP A 385 12.20 28.73 -19.60
N ASP A 386 10.94 28.45 -19.97
CA ASP A 386 10.01 27.64 -19.18
C ASP A 386 9.91 26.18 -19.64
N LEU A 387 10.64 25.78 -20.69
CA LEU A 387 10.58 24.48 -21.32
C LEU A 387 11.73 23.59 -20.85
N VAL A 388 11.37 22.39 -20.39
CA VAL A 388 12.31 21.29 -20.10
C VAL A 388 12.05 20.17 -21.08
N MET A 389 13.08 19.75 -21.79
CA MET A 389 13.07 18.59 -22.67
C MET A 389 14.00 17.51 -22.15
N ILE A 390 13.51 16.27 -22.16
CA ILE A 390 14.27 15.10 -21.69
C ILE A 390 14.15 14.02 -22.75
N ASN A 391 15.26 13.68 -23.39
CA ASN A 391 15.34 12.54 -24.31
C ASN A 391 15.72 11.28 -23.55
N ILE A 392 14.98 10.19 -23.80
CA ILE A 392 15.30 8.87 -23.28
C ILE A 392 14.63 7.80 -24.14
N ASN A 393 15.33 6.70 -24.44
CA ASN A 393 14.78 5.55 -25.15
C ASN A 393 14.04 5.90 -26.47
N GLU A 394 14.56 6.86 -27.25
CA GLU A 394 13.96 7.40 -28.49
C GLU A 394 12.72 8.30 -28.29
N PHE A 395 12.36 8.61 -27.05
CA PHE A 395 11.24 9.51 -26.73
C PHE A 395 11.76 10.86 -26.21
N THR A 396 11.18 11.94 -26.73
CA THR A 396 11.38 13.31 -26.21
C THR A 396 10.19 13.70 -25.34
N PHE A 397 10.41 13.79 -24.03
CA PHE A 397 9.42 14.30 -23.08
C PHE A 397 9.60 15.81 -22.92
N SER A 398 8.51 16.56 -22.98
CA SER A 398 8.53 18.01 -22.78
C SER A 398 7.55 18.46 -21.70
N PHE A 399 8.02 19.37 -20.85
CA PHE A 399 7.25 19.95 -19.77
C PHE A 399 7.50 21.46 -19.68
N HIS A 400 6.42 22.23 -19.59
CA HIS A 400 6.51 23.68 -19.36
C HIS A 400 6.38 24.02 -17.88
N ASN A 401 6.88 25.19 -17.48
CA ASN A 401 6.74 25.78 -16.15
C ASN A 401 7.16 24.82 -15.04
N LEU A 402 8.36 24.24 -15.15
CA LEU A 402 8.98 23.48 -14.08
C LEU A 402 9.44 24.46 -12.98
N PRO A 403 9.18 24.19 -11.69
CA PRO A 403 9.78 24.96 -10.61
C PRO A 403 11.32 25.00 -10.77
N SER A 404 11.91 26.19 -10.69
CA SER A 404 13.36 26.35 -10.79
C SER A 404 14.02 26.30 -9.41
N ASN A 405 15.28 25.86 -9.36
CA ASN A 405 16.15 25.91 -8.20
C ASN A 405 17.60 26.20 -8.64
N ASN A 406 18.51 26.41 -7.69
CA ASN A 406 19.89 26.82 -7.98
C ASN A 406 20.60 25.88 -8.96
N ILE A 407 20.42 24.57 -8.82
CA ILE A 407 21.06 23.57 -9.69
C ILE A 407 20.51 23.64 -11.12
N ILE A 408 19.20 23.78 -11.28
CA ILE A 408 18.58 23.97 -12.60
C ILE A 408 19.07 25.29 -13.23
N ALA A 409 19.16 26.37 -12.45
CA ALA A 409 19.63 27.67 -12.92
C ALA A 409 21.12 27.63 -13.35
N GLU A 410 21.97 26.93 -12.60
CA GLU A 410 23.37 26.70 -12.96
C GLU A 410 23.49 25.86 -14.23
N PHE A 411 22.70 24.79 -14.36
CA PHE A 411 22.70 23.94 -15.55
C PHE A 411 22.35 24.71 -16.82
N ILE A 412 21.32 25.58 -16.79
CA ILE A 412 20.89 26.38 -17.95
C ILE A 412 22.05 27.18 -18.56
N ASN A 413 22.95 27.70 -17.71
CA ASN A 413 24.10 28.50 -18.12
C ASN A 413 25.36 27.68 -18.40
N SER A 414 25.29 26.35 -18.30
CA SER A 414 26.44 25.46 -18.48
C SER A 414 26.56 24.95 -19.92
N GLU A 415 27.79 24.59 -20.31
CA GLU A 415 28.07 23.95 -21.60
C GLU A 415 27.39 22.56 -21.75
N GLN A 416 26.85 22.00 -20.66
CA GLN A 416 26.14 20.73 -20.68
C GLN A 416 24.68 20.86 -21.13
N ASN A 417 24.13 22.08 -21.19
CA ASN A 417 22.77 22.35 -21.67
C ASN A 417 22.72 22.38 -23.20
N ILE A 418 22.97 21.22 -23.80
CA ILE A 418 23.01 21.05 -25.25
C ILE A 418 21.58 20.96 -25.79
N GLU A 419 21.30 21.74 -26.83
CA GLU A 419 19.99 21.76 -27.50
C GLU A 419 19.60 20.36 -27.99
N ILE A 420 18.36 19.99 -27.71
CA ILE A 420 17.76 18.73 -28.18
C ILE A 420 16.89 19.05 -29.38
N GLU A 421 17.15 18.40 -30.52
CA GLU A 421 16.26 18.47 -31.66
C GLU A 421 14.95 17.72 -31.38
N TRP A 422 13.81 18.39 -31.61
CA TRP A 422 12.51 17.78 -31.36
C TRP A 422 12.18 16.77 -32.45
N THR A 423 11.86 15.54 -32.05
CA THR A 423 11.51 14.40 -32.93
C THR A 423 10.18 14.57 -33.70
N GLY A 424 9.53 15.74 -33.62
CA GLY A 424 8.27 16.05 -34.31
C GLY A 424 7.02 15.37 -33.73
N LYS A 425 7.17 14.50 -32.73
CA LYS A 425 6.06 13.71 -32.18
C LYS A 425 5.60 14.22 -30.83
N ARG A 426 4.34 14.66 -30.75
CA ARG A 426 3.72 15.06 -29.49
C ARG A 426 3.28 13.83 -28.70
N LEU A 427 3.79 13.66 -27.48
CA LEU A 427 3.49 12.48 -26.64
C LEU A 427 2.18 12.57 -25.84
N GLN A 428 1.62 13.77 -25.64
CA GLN A 428 0.39 13.92 -24.83
C GLN A 428 -0.81 13.12 -25.38
N PRO A 429 -1.11 13.13 -26.70
CA PRO A 429 -2.27 12.41 -27.24
C PRO A 429 -2.17 10.88 -27.12
N ILE A 430 -0.94 10.36 -27.17
CA ILE A 430 -0.61 8.93 -27.03
C ILE A 430 -0.07 8.57 -25.63
N SER A 431 -0.22 9.46 -24.65
CA SER A 431 0.33 9.27 -23.30
C SER A 431 -0.06 7.94 -22.62
N PRO A 432 -1.28 7.39 -22.77
CA PRO A 432 -1.59 6.05 -22.24
C PRO A 432 -0.73 4.96 -22.85
N LEU A 433 -0.50 5.01 -24.17
CA LEU A 433 0.29 4.00 -24.88
C LEU A 433 1.75 4.01 -24.42
N VAL A 434 2.33 5.21 -24.29
CA VAL A 434 3.71 5.37 -23.81
C VAL A 434 3.85 4.87 -22.37
N PHE A 435 2.87 5.16 -21.50
CA PHE A 435 2.85 4.65 -20.13
C PHE A 435 2.73 3.13 -20.06
N ARG A 436 1.82 2.53 -20.87
CA ARG A 436 1.69 1.06 -20.99
C ARG A 436 2.99 0.43 -21.48
N LEU A 437 3.64 1.01 -22.49
CA LEU A 437 4.93 0.53 -23.01
C LEU A 437 6.00 0.54 -21.92
N ALA A 438 6.12 1.65 -21.18
CA ALA A 438 7.09 1.75 -20.10
C ALA A 438 6.88 0.68 -19.03
N LYS A 439 5.62 0.38 -18.67
CA LYS A 439 5.28 -0.70 -17.74
C LYS A 439 5.70 -2.08 -18.24
N GLN A 440 5.49 -2.37 -19.51
CA GLN A 440 5.87 -3.66 -20.10
C GLN A 440 7.40 -3.82 -20.18
N ARG A 441 8.12 -2.76 -20.55
CA ARG A 441 9.59 -2.76 -20.56
C ARG A 441 10.18 -3.00 -19.17
N ILE A 442 9.58 -2.40 -18.14
CA ILE A 442 9.95 -2.65 -16.74
C ILE A 442 9.76 -4.13 -16.38
N LYS A 443 8.61 -4.73 -16.74
CA LYS A 443 8.31 -6.13 -16.46
C LYS A 443 9.25 -7.10 -17.18
N ALA A 444 9.68 -6.77 -18.39
CA ALA A 444 10.65 -7.57 -19.15
C ALA A 444 12.09 -7.46 -18.63
N SER A 445 12.39 -6.44 -17.80
CA SER A 445 13.73 -6.20 -17.25
C SER A 445 13.96 -6.85 -15.87
N THR A 446 12.92 -7.46 -15.30
CA THR A 446 12.92 -8.16 -14.01
C THR A 446 12.76 -9.65 -14.23
#